data_AF-A0A3G6MJ69-F1
#
_entry.id   AF-A0A3G6MJ69-F1
#
_cell.length_a   1.000
_cell.length_b   1.000
_cell.length_c   1.000
_cell.angle_alpha   90.00
_cell.angle_beta   90.00
_cell.angle_gamma   90.00
#
_symmetry.space_group_name_H-M   'P 1'
#
loop_
_entity.id
_entity.type
_entity.pdbx_description
1 polymer ?
#
loop_
_entity_poly.entity_id
_entity_poly.type
_entity_poly.pdbx_seq_one_letter_code
_entity_poly.pdbx_strand_id
1 'polypeptide(L)'
;MNVFEKYIPLFSEPWKERYKTILSEEHVKSIQNNIQKYKDNALDWDLPYFNEEIKIKRHQSFNTFINILETADSDEVKVQKLQKIPFEYWLDVLGQRLTSASIRDETAIPPLRNILIESCEKPFNNEITIAQRAWEKHVGRMDDLFWSEVKGNNKQKQQKVMEKINYIIDNKTWWNVFFHYKHELVYEIREKEGHGIRWSHGGENLIGFLEGFINE
;
A
#
# COMPACT_ATOMS: atom_id res chain seq x y z
N MET A 1 -22.19 1.48 -4.78
CA MET A 1 -22.23 1.58 -3.31
C MET A 1 -21.28 0.54 -2.76
N ASN A 2 -20.43 0.90 -1.81
CA ASN A 2 -19.46 -0.05 -1.26
C ASN A 2 -20.20 -1.03 -0.33
N VAL A 3 -20.06 -2.34 -0.54
CA VAL A 3 -20.79 -3.37 0.22
C VAL A 3 -20.44 -3.32 1.71
N PHE A 4 -19.25 -2.84 2.04
CA PHE A 4 -18.79 -2.73 3.42
C PHE A 4 -19.26 -1.45 4.12
N GLU A 5 -19.68 -0.40 3.43
CA GLU A 5 -20.14 0.86 4.07
C GLU A 5 -21.29 0.59 5.04
N LYS A 6 -22.23 -0.30 4.67
CA LYS A 6 -23.33 -0.70 5.55
C LYS A 6 -22.90 -1.55 6.75
N TYR A 7 -21.72 -2.17 6.69
CA TYR A 7 -21.18 -3.00 7.76
C TYR A 7 -20.40 -2.19 8.80
N ILE A 8 -19.76 -1.08 8.39
CA ILE A 8 -18.93 -0.25 9.28
C ILE A 8 -19.64 0.11 10.60
N PRO A 9 -20.90 0.61 10.59
CA PRO A 9 -21.59 0.96 11.84
C PRO A 9 -21.81 -0.22 12.79
N LEU A 10 -21.92 -1.44 12.25
CA LEU A 10 -22.27 -2.67 12.97
C LEU A 10 -21.07 -3.34 13.65
N PHE A 11 -19.84 -2.93 13.35
CA PHE A 11 -18.65 -3.42 14.07
C PHE A 11 -18.73 -3.02 15.54
N SER A 12 -18.22 -3.87 16.44
CA SER A 12 -18.16 -3.53 17.86
C SER A 12 -17.16 -2.39 18.11
N GLU A 13 -17.43 -1.56 19.12
CA GLU A 13 -16.55 -0.45 19.47
C GLU A 13 -15.11 -0.89 19.78
N PRO A 14 -14.85 -1.97 20.55
CA PRO A 14 -13.47 -2.44 20.77
C PRO A 14 -12.75 -2.82 19.47
N TRP A 15 -13.48 -3.37 18.49
CA TRP A 15 -12.91 -3.72 17.19
C TRP A 15 -12.61 -2.46 16.37
N LYS A 16 -13.52 -1.48 16.34
CA LYS A 16 -13.31 -0.20 15.67
C LYS A 16 -12.12 0.55 16.28
N GLU A 17 -12.03 0.65 17.61
CA GLU A 17 -10.92 1.33 18.27
C GLU A 17 -9.55 0.77 17.85
N ARG A 18 -9.44 -0.56 17.79
CA ARG A 18 -8.21 -1.25 17.42
C ARG A 18 -7.90 -1.18 15.92
N TYR A 19 -8.91 -1.31 15.07
CA TYR A 19 -8.71 -1.51 13.63
C TYR A 19 -9.26 -0.37 12.76
N LYS A 20 -9.64 0.79 13.32
CA LYS A 20 -10.27 1.91 12.59
C LYS A 20 -9.62 2.26 11.25
N THR A 21 -8.30 2.16 11.15
CA THR A 21 -7.57 2.51 9.93
C THR A 21 -7.93 1.60 8.76
N ILE A 22 -8.20 0.30 8.99
CA ILE A 22 -8.62 -0.63 7.91
C ILE A 22 -10.04 -0.31 7.41
N LEU A 23 -10.85 0.37 8.24
CA LEU A 23 -12.21 0.80 7.91
C LEU A 23 -12.27 2.16 7.22
N SER A 24 -11.12 2.76 6.88
CA SER A 24 -11.10 3.98 6.06
C SER A 24 -11.74 3.72 4.70
N GLU A 25 -12.37 4.74 4.12
CA GLU A 25 -13.00 4.64 2.80
C GLU A 25 -12.03 4.09 1.73
N GLU A 26 -10.77 4.55 1.76
CA GLU A 26 -9.71 4.13 0.84
C GLU A 26 -9.42 2.62 0.92
N HIS A 27 -9.23 2.09 2.14
CA HIS A 27 -8.90 0.69 2.34
C HIS A 27 -10.10 -0.22 2.07
N VAL A 28 -11.29 0.18 2.52
CA VAL A 28 -12.51 -0.59 2.31
C VAL A 28 -12.85 -0.68 0.82
N LYS A 29 -12.68 0.42 0.07
CA LYS A 29 -12.82 0.41 -1.39
C LYS A 29 -11.79 -0.50 -2.06
N SER A 30 -10.55 -0.50 -1.58
CA SER A 30 -9.49 -1.37 -2.09
C SER A 30 -9.78 -2.86 -1.83
N ILE A 31 -10.23 -3.21 -0.62
CA ILE A 31 -10.66 -4.57 -0.25
C ILE A 31 -11.78 -5.04 -1.19
N GLN A 32 -12.84 -4.24 -1.37
CA GLN A 32 -13.93 -4.60 -2.28
C GLN A 32 -13.44 -4.80 -3.71
N ASN A 33 -12.62 -3.89 -4.23
CA ASN A 33 -12.09 -3.99 -5.59
C ASN A 33 -11.23 -5.24 -5.77
N ASN A 34 -10.40 -5.57 -4.77
CA ASN A 34 -9.57 -6.76 -4.81
C ASN A 34 -10.42 -8.03 -4.76
N ILE A 35 -11.47 -8.09 -3.92
CA ILE A 35 -12.41 -9.22 -3.89
C ILE A 35 -13.08 -9.39 -5.26
N GLN A 36 -13.53 -8.31 -5.88
CA GLN A 36 -14.15 -8.38 -7.20
C GLN A 36 -13.15 -8.88 -8.26
N LYS A 37 -11.95 -8.30 -8.32
CA LYS A 37 -10.89 -8.77 -9.22
C LYS A 37 -10.50 -10.23 -8.98
N TYR A 38 -10.53 -10.70 -7.74
CA TYR A 38 -10.30 -12.11 -7.42
C TYR A 38 -11.36 -13.00 -8.04
N LYS A 39 -12.64 -12.64 -7.89
CA LYS A 39 -13.76 -13.38 -8.49
C LYS A 39 -13.69 -13.40 -10.03
N ASP A 40 -13.21 -12.31 -10.62
CA ASP A 40 -13.08 -12.16 -12.07
C ASP A 40 -11.79 -12.78 -12.64
N ASN A 41 -10.95 -13.41 -11.79
CA ASN A 41 -9.60 -13.89 -12.15
C ASN A 41 -8.71 -12.81 -12.81
N ALA A 42 -8.87 -11.55 -12.38
CA ALA A 42 -8.22 -10.37 -12.96
C ALA A 42 -7.16 -9.76 -12.02
N LEU A 43 -6.70 -10.50 -11.01
CA LEU A 43 -5.64 -10.03 -10.13
C LEU A 43 -4.26 -10.33 -10.70
N ASP A 44 -3.47 -9.27 -10.89
CA ASP A 44 -2.07 -9.35 -11.25
C ASP A 44 -1.20 -9.18 -9.99
N TRP A 45 -0.64 -10.28 -9.51
CA TRP A 45 0.15 -10.34 -8.27
C TRP A 45 1.59 -10.79 -8.48
N ASP A 46 1.93 -11.19 -9.70
CA ASP A 46 3.21 -11.80 -9.98
C ASP A 46 4.29 -10.74 -10.25
N LEU A 47 3.86 -9.51 -10.55
CA LEU A 47 4.74 -8.38 -10.84
C LEU A 47 4.69 -7.30 -9.75
N PRO A 48 5.83 -6.67 -9.43
CA PRO A 48 7.17 -7.07 -9.83
C PRO A 48 7.55 -8.42 -9.22
N TYR A 49 8.41 -9.15 -9.92
CA TYR A 49 9.03 -10.36 -9.40
C TYR A 49 10.11 -9.98 -8.39
N PHE A 50 10.09 -10.63 -7.23
CA PHE A 50 11.09 -10.49 -6.18
C PHE A 50 11.44 -11.86 -5.60
N ASN A 51 12.69 -12.28 -5.73
CA ASN A 51 13.16 -13.61 -5.33
C ASN A 51 13.02 -13.89 -3.82
N GLU A 52 13.12 -12.87 -2.96
CA GLU A 52 12.90 -13.01 -1.50
C GLU A 52 11.42 -12.97 -1.08
N GLU A 53 10.48 -12.84 -2.04
CA GLU A 53 9.07 -12.79 -1.72
C GLU A 53 8.55 -14.14 -1.20
N ILE A 54 7.90 -14.11 -0.04
CA ILE A 54 7.21 -15.26 0.54
C ILE A 54 5.82 -15.40 -0.10
N LYS A 55 5.58 -16.52 -0.79
CA LYS A 55 4.27 -16.83 -1.37
C LYS A 55 3.28 -17.23 -0.28
N ILE A 56 2.14 -16.54 -0.26
CA ILE A 56 1.04 -16.77 0.70
C ILE A 56 -0.17 -17.43 0.04
N LYS A 57 -0.95 -18.19 0.82
CA LYS A 57 -2.17 -18.87 0.37
C LYS A 57 -3.36 -17.90 0.29
N ARG A 58 -3.28 -16.89 -0.59
CA ARG A 58 -4.31 -15.83 -0.71
C ARG A 58 -5.73 -16.35 -0.91
N HIS A 59 -5.88 -17.46 -1.65
CA HIS A 59 -7.20 -18.05 -1.91
C HIS A 59 -7.99 -18.32 -0.62
N GLN A 60 -7.31 -18.71 0.47
CA GLN A 60 -7.95 -18.97 1.76
C GLN A 60 -8.54 -17.68 2.36
N SER A 61 -7.77 -16.59 2.32
CA SER A 61 -8.17 -15.27 2.80
C SER A 61 -9.35 -14.75 1.97
N PHE A 62 -9.24 -14.71 0.64
CA PHE A 62 -10.32 -14.27 -0.24
C PHE A 62 -11.61 -15.09 -0.10
N ASN A 63 -11.50 -16.42 -0.12
CA ASN A 63 -12.67 -17.29 0.00
C ASN A 63 -13.36 -17.12 1.36
N THR A 64 -12.60 -16.87 2.44
CA THR A 64 -13.18 -16.56 3.76
C THR A 64 -14.09 -15.34 3.69
N PHE A 65 -13.62 -14.24 3.10
CA PHE A 65 -14.42 -13.02 2.94
C PHE A 65 -15.64 -13.26 2.04
N ILE A 66 -15.43 -13.86 0.86
CA ILE A 66 -16.51 -14.10 -0.12
C ILE A 66 -17.61 -14.95 0.51
N ASN A 67 -17.23 -16.06 1.16
CA ASN A 67 -18.17 -16.95 1.82
C ASN A 67 -19.01 -16.21 2.87
N ILE A 68 -18.43 -15.29 3.65
CA ILE A 68 -19.17 -14.50 4.65
C ILE A 68 -20.08 -13.46 3.99
N LEU A 69 -19.57 -12.73 3.00
CA LEU A 69 -20.30 -11.64 2.36
C LEU A 69 -21.50 -12.15 1.54
N GLU A 70 -21.38 -13.34 0.96
CA GLU A 70 -22.40 -13.94 0.08
C GLU A 70 -23.37 -14.88 0.80
N THR A 71 -23.23 -15.11 2.12
CA THR A 71 -24.26 -15.88 2.85
C THR A 71 -25.61 -15.17 2.85
N ALA A 72 -26.67 -15.94 3.10
CA ALA A 72 -28.01 -15.41 3.39
C ALA A 72 -28.16 -14.90 4.84
N ASP A 73 -27.08 -14.85 5.63
CA ASP A 73 -27.14 -14.39 7.01
C ASP A 73 -27.50 -12.89 7.09
N SER A 74 -28.00 -12.46 8.26
CA SER A 74 -28.21 -11.04 8.53
C SER A 74 -26.89 -10.26 8.53
N ASP A 75 -26.97 -8.96 8.32
CA ASP A 75 -25.79 -8.09 8.29
C ASP A 75 -25.02 -8.10 9.63
N GLU A 76 -25.71 -8.24 10.77
CA GLU A 76 -25.10 -8.38 12.09
C GLU A 76 -24.31 -9.69 12.23
N VAL A 77 -24.88 -10.80 11.76
CA VAL A 77 -24.21 -12.11 11.80
C VAL A 77 -22.98 -12.10 10.89
N LYS A 78 -23.07 -11.47 9.71
CA LYS A 78 -21.90 -11.27 8.82
C LYS A 78 -20.81 -10.48 9.51
N VAL A 79 -21.14 -9.38 10.18
CA VAL A 79 -20.17 -8.53 10.89
C VAL A 79 -19.54 -9.27 12.06
N GLN A 80 -20.29 -10.09 12.81
CA GLN A 80 -19.72 -10.96 13.84
C GLN A 80 -18.72 -11.97 13.26
N LYS A 81 -18.97 -12.50 12.06
CA LYS A 81 -18.03 -13.39 11.36
C LYS A 81 -16.81 -12.64 10.85
N LEU A 82 -16.99 -11.46 10.24
CA LEU A 82 -15.90 -10.58 9.77
C LEU A 82 -14.93 -10.21 10.91
N GLN A 83 -15.45 -9.89 12.10
CA GLN A 83 -14.63 -9.55 13.27
C GLN A 83 -13.76 -10.71 13.78
N LYS A 84 -14.14 -11.96 13.48
CA LYS A 84 -13.40 -13.17 13.88
C LYS A 84 -12.37 -13.62 12.85
N ILE A 85 -12.33 -12.99 11.68
CA ILE A 85 -11.32 -13.26 10.67
C ILE A 85 -9.94 -12.90 11.24
N PRO A 86 -8.92 -13.79 11.12
CA PRO A 86 -7.55 -13.45 11.46
C PRO A 86 -7.11 -12.15 10.76
N PHE A 87 -6.50 -11.22 11.49
CA PHE A 87 -6.19 -9.89 10.94
C PHE A 87 -5.30 -9.96 9.69
N GLU A 88 -4.40 -10.93 9.64
CA GLU A 88 -3.57 -11.21 8.48
C GLU A 88 -4.36 -11.44 7.17
N TYR A 89 -5.60 -11.95 7.24
CA TYR A 89 -6.44 -12.12 6.05
C TYR A 89 -7.00 -10.80 5.54
N TRP A 90 -7.20 -9.81 6.43
CA TRP A 90 -7.54 -8.46 6.02
C TRP A 90 -6.40 -7.84 5.20
N LEU A 91 -5.16 -8.05 5.65
CA LEU A 91 -3.96 -7.58 4.95
C LEU A 91 -3.77 -8.30 3.61
N ASP A 92 -4.02 -9.61 3.56
CA ASP A 92 -3.95 -10.40 2.31
C ASP A 92 -4.94 -9.89 1.26
N VAL A 93 -6.19 -9.64 1.66
CA VAL A 93 -7.24 -9.14 0.77
C VAL A 93 -6.99 -7.68 0.39
N LEU A 94 -6.41 -6.88 1.29
CA LEU A 94 -5.94 -5.52 0.97
C LEU A 94 -4.77 -5.54 -0.03
N GLY A 95 -4.02 -6.64 -0.11
CA GLY A 95 -3.01 -6.90 -1.14
C GLY A 95 -1.58 -6.91 -0.65
N GLN A 96 -1.34 -7.11 0.66
CA GLN A 96 0.01 -7.14 1.21
C GLN A 96 0.84 -8.24 0.53
N ARG A 97 2.07 -7.90 0.16
CA ARG A 97 3.09 -8.85 -0.30
C ARG A 97 4.14 -9.02 0.79
N LEU A 98 4.70 -10.22 0.93
CA LEU A 98 5.51 -10.56 2.11
C LEU A 98 6.96 -10.86 1.78
N THR A 99 7.82 -10.47 2.70
CA THR A 99 9.22 -10.87 2.87
C THR A 99 9.41 -11.39 4.31
N SER A 100 10.58 -11.94 4.63
CA SER A 100 10.89 -12.50 5.95
C SER A 100 10.75 -11.52 7.13
N ALA A 101 10.88 -10.21 6.87
CA ALA A 101 10.82 -9.16 7.88
C ALA A 101 9.44 -8.48 7.99
N SER A 102 8.42 -9.02 7.32
CA SER A 102 7.08 -8.40 7.27
C SER A 102 6.34 -8.53 8.59
N ILE A 103 5.57 -7.51 8.92
CA ILE A 103 4.61 -7.57 10.02
C ILE A 103 3.19 -7.89 9.49
N ARG A 104 2.35 -8.48 10.35
CA ARG A 104 1.08 -9.11 9.95
C ARG A 104 -0.09 -8.78 10.89
N ASP A 105 0.09 -7.80 11.77
CA ASP A 105 -0.93 -7.32 12.70
C ASP A 105 -1.50 -5.95 12.24
N GLU A 106 -2.30 -5.28 13.08
CA GLU A 106 -2.88 -3.97 12.78
C GLU A 106 -1.86 -2.87 12.47
N THR A 107 -0.62 -3.03 12.89
CA THR A 107 0.45 -2.09 12.56
C THR A 107 0.94 -2.28 11.13
N ALA A 108 0.47 -3.28 10.38
CA ALA A 108 0.78 -3.44 8.96
C ALA A 108 -0.20 -2.72 8.03
N ILE A 109 -1.23 -2.04 8.57
CA ILE A 109 -2.20 -1.30 7.76
C ILE A 109 -1.45 -0.17 7.02
N PRO A 110 -1.54 -0.08 5.68
CA PRO A 110 -0.82 0.94 4.93
C PRO A 110 -1.31 2.35 5.28
N PRO A 111 -0.42 3.37 5.23
CA PRO A 111 -0.83 4.76 5.35
C PRO A 111 -1.75 5.19 4.21
N LEU A 112 -2.65 6.14 4.50
CA LEU A 112 -3.57 6.71 3.50
C LEU A 112 -2.81 7.52 2.45
N ARG A 113 -3.36 7.58 1.23
CA ARG A 113 -2.77 8.32 0.11
C ARG A 113 -2.41 9.77 0.50
N ASN A 114 -3.32 10.47 1.17
CA ASN A 114 -3.10 11.88 1.49
C ASN A 114 -1.87 12.06 2.39
N ILE A 115 -1.67 11.19 3.38
CA ILE A 115 -0.49 11.21 4.26
C ILE A 115 0.81 11.03 3.46
N LEU A 116 0.80 10.11 2.48
CA LEU A 116 1.95 9.85 1.61
C LEU A 116 2.27 11.04 0.69
N ILE A 117 1.23 11.70 0.15
CA ILE A 117 1.39 12.88 -0.69
C ILE A 117 1.87 14.08 0.13
N GLU A 118 1.25 14.34 1.28
CA GLU A 118 1.62 15.42 2.19
C GLU A 118 3.09 15.30 2.63
N SER A 119 3.57 14.08 2.93
CA SER A 119 4.98 13.88 3.30
C SER A 119 5.96 14.17 2.16
N CYS A 120 5.55 13.96 0.92
CA CYS A 120 6.34 14.28 -0.27
C CYS A 120 6.42 15.79 -0.53
N GLU A 121 5.32 16.51 -0.26
CA GLU A 121 5.19 17.94 -0.50
C GLU A 121 5.77 18.82 0.62
N LYS A 122 6.18 18.23 1.75
CA LYS A 122 6.87 18.96 2.82
C LYS A 122 8.07 19.76 2.27
N PRO A 123 8.27 21.02 2.71
CA PRO A 123 9.42 21.80 2.29
C PRO A 123 10.71 21.18 2.84
N PHE A 124 11.71 20.98 2.00
CA PHE A 124 13.08 20.70 2.44
C PHE A 124 13.79 22.00 2.82
N ASN A 125 13.52 23.06 2.05
CA ASN A 125 13.92 24.44 2.32
C ASN A 125 12.88 25.40 1.69
N ASN A 126 13.22 26.68 1.58
CA ASN A 126 12.31 27.71 1.03
C ASN A 126 12.05 27.60 -0.48
N GLU A 127 12.75 26.70 -1.18
CA GLU A 127 12.74 26.60 -2.65
C GLU A 127 12.24 25.26 -3.17
N ILE A 128 12.50 24.16 -2.44
CA ILE A 128 12.24 22.80 -2.93
C ILE A 128 11.56 21.92 -1.86
N THR A 129 10.79 20.94 -2.33
CA THR A 129 10.19 19.90 -1.48
C THR A 129 11.15 18.76 -1.16
N ILE A 130 10.81 17.97 -0.14
CA ILE A 130 11.48 16.71 0.20
C ILE A 130 11.48 15.74 -0.99
N ALA A 131 10.36 15.62 -1.72
CA ALA A 131 10.27 14.79 -2.91
C ALA A 131 11.24 15.24 -4.02
N GLN A 132 11.31 16.54 -4.34
CA GLN A 132 12.28 17.03 -5.31
C GLN A 132 13.70 16.66 -4.87
N ARG A 133 14.06 16.97 -3.61
CA ARG A 133 15.40 16.68 -3.10
C ARG A 133 15.76 15.19 -3.18
N ALA A 134 14.82 14.32 -2.82
CA ALA A 134 15.00 12.87 -2.90
C ALA A 134 15.18 12.39 -4.36
N TRP A 135 14.44 12.97 -5.30
CA TRP A 135 14.49 12.60 -6.72
C TRP A 135 15.80 13.03 -7.36
N GLU A 136 16.25 14.26 -7.11
CA GLU A 136 17.54 14.76 -7.61
C GLU A 136 18.71 13.90 -7.11
N LYS A 137 18.65 13.46 -5.85
CA LYS A 137 19.65 12.56 -5.26
C LYS A 137 19.60 11.16 -5.86
N HIS A 138 18.41 10.66 -6.20
CA HIS A 138 18.22 9.32 -6.76
C HIS A 138 18.75 9.26 -8.20
N VAL A 139 18.32 10.17 -9.08
CA VAL A 139 18.80 10.25 -10.48
C VAL A 139 20.30 10.51 -10.57
N GLY A 140 20.88 11.26 -9.61
CA GLY A 140 22.32 11.50 -9.58
C GLY A 140 23.19 10.25 -9.32
N ARG A 141 22.58 9.11 -8.94
CA ARG A 141 23.30 7.86 -8.64
C ARG A 141 23.24 6.83 -9.76
N MET A 142 22.23 6.91 -10.62
CA MET A 142 21.96 5.90 -11.64
C MET A 142 21.29 6.53 -12.85
N ASP A 143 21.69 6.08 -14.04
CA ASP A 143 21.03 6.46 -15.29
C ASP A 143 19.80 5.56 -15.50
N ASP A 144 18.71 5.91 -14.81
CA ASP A 144 17.42 5.23 -14.90
C ASP A 144 16.44 6.02 -15.76
N LEU A 145 16.03 5.43 -16.88
CA LEU A 145 15.05 6.02 -17.79
C LEU A 145 13.67 6.20 -17.12
N PHE A 146 13.32 5.36 -16.14
CA PHE A 146 12.04 5.45 -15.45
C PHE A 146 11.88 6.78 -14.71
N TRP A 147 12.91 7.17 -13.95
CA TRP A 147 12.92 8.40 -13.15
C TRP A 147 13.19 9.66 -13.99
N SER A 148 13.68 9.47 -15.22
CA SER A 148 13.95 10.52 -16.21
C SER A 148 14.94 11.57 -15.73
N GLU A 149 15.38 12.42 -16.66
CA GLU A 149 16.36 13.46 -16.34
C GLU A 149 15.76 14.60 -15.48
N VAL A 150 16.59 15.08 -14.55
CA VAL A 150 16.32 16.24 -13.69
C VAL A 150 16.61 17.52 -14.48
N LYS A 151 15.60 18.04 -15.18
CA LYS A 151 15.68 19.28 -15.98
C LYS A 151 14.53 20.23 -15.67
N GLY A 152 14.76 21.53 -15.89
CA GLY A 152 13.79 22.60 -15.68
C GLY A 152 13.99 23.37 -14.37
N ASN A 153 13.13 24.35 -14.12
CA ASN A 153 13.10 25.10 -12.86
C ASN A 153 12.44 24.28 -11.72
N ASN A 154 12.54 24.75 -10.46
CA ASN A 154 12.01 24.02 -9.30
C ASN A 154 10.51 23.70 -9.43
N LYS A 155 9.69 24.63 -9.95
CA LYS A 155 8.26 24.38 -10.16
C LYS A 155 8.03 23.21 -11.12
N GLN A 156 8.74 23.18 -12.24
CA GLN A 156 8.65 22.09 -13.24
C GLN A 156 9.14 20.76 -12.66
N LYS A 157 10.25 20.77 -11.93
CA LYS A 157 10.81 19.58 -11.27
C LYS A 157 9.85 19.00 -10.23
N GLN A 158 9.27 19.84 -9.38
CA GLN A 158 8.27 19.43 -8.38
C GLN A 158 7.03 18.82 -9.05
N GLN A 159 6.52 19.44 -10.10
CA GLN A 159 5.39 18.88 -10.84
C GLN A 159 5.73 17.49 -11.39
N LYS A 160 6.89 17.35 -12.05
CA LYS A 160 7.32 16.09 -12.66
C LYS A 160 7.52 14.96 -11.65
N VAL A 161 8.16 15.24 -10.51
CA VAL A 161 8.33 14.22 -9.47
C VAL A 161 6.98 13.83 -8.85
N MET A 162 6.07 14.78 -8.64
CA MET A 162 4.74 14.48 -8.11
C MET A 162 3.88 13.67 -9.09
N GLU A 163 4.00 13.91 -10.41
CA GLU A 163 3.38 13.07 -11.44
C GLU A 163 3.88 11.62 -11.33
N LYS A 164 5.19 11.40 -11.13
CA LYS A 164 5.76 10.07 -10.92
C LYS A 164 5.32 9.41 -9.61
N ILE A 165 5.27 10.17 -8.52
CA ILE A 165 4.77 9.68 -7.23
C ILE A 165 3.32 9.20 -7.36
N ASN A 166 2.45 10.04 -7.93
CA ASN A 166 1.05 9.67 -8.15
C ASN A 166 0.94 8.44 -9.05
N TYR A 167 1.71 8.39 -10.14
CA TYR A 167 1.77 7.21 -11.01
C TYR A 167 2.08 5.92 -10.24
N ILE A 168 3.11 5.92 -9.38
CA ILE A 168 3.47 4.72 -8.59
C ILE A 168 2.37 4.38 -7.59
N ILE A 169 1.77 5.36 -6.90
CA ILE A 169 0.68 5.10 -5.95
C ILE A 169 -0.55 4.49 -6.64
N ASP A 170 -0.87 4.99 -7.83
CA ASP A 170 -2.02 4.55 -8.64
C ASP A 170 -1.81 3.19 -9.32
N ASN A 171 -0.55 2.87 -9.66
CA ASN A 171 -0.19 1.66 -10.39
C ASN A 171 0.62 0.66 -9.55
N LYS A 172 0.61 0.81 -8.21
CA LYS A 172 1.28 -0.13 -7.32
C LYS A 172 0.69 -1.52 -7.47
N THR A 173 1.55 -2.51 -7.64
CA THR A 173 1.20 -3.94 -7.65
C THR A 173 1.87 -4.69 -6.50
N TRP A 174 2.78 -4.01 -5.79
CA TRP A 174 3.43 -4.51 -4.60
C TRP A 174 3.41 -3.45 -3.50
N TRP A 175 3.04 -3.86 -2.29
CA TRP A 175 3.23 -3.06 -1.10
C TRP A 175 3.49 -3.96 0.11
N ASN A 176 4.26 -3.44 1.06
CA ASN A 176 4.53 -4.14 2.32
C ASN A 176 4.86 -3.16 3.46
N VAL A 177 4.70 -3.65 4.69
CA VAL A 177 5.23 -3.04 5.91
C VAL A 177 6.16 -4.04 6.58
N PHE A 178 7.43 -3.66 6.77
CA PHE A 178 8.47 -4.59 7.23
C PHE A 178 9.61 -3.87 7.95
N PHE A 179 10.40 -4.62 8.72
CA PHE A 179 11.61 -4.10 9.36
C PHE A 179 12.77 -3.98 8.36
N HIS A 180 13.11 -2.74 8.02
CA HIS A 180 14.27 -2.39 7.23
C HIS A 180 15.51 -2.21 8.11
N TYR A 181 16.62 -2.85 7.73
CA TYR A 181 17.86 -2.91 8.52
C TYR A 181 18.45 -1.56 8.97
N LYS A 182 18.16 -0.46 8.27
CA LYS A 182 18.61 0.91 8.61
C LYS A 182 17.52 1.86 9.10
N HIS A 183 16.26 1.55 8.84
CA HIS A 183 15.16 2.51 8.97
C HIS A 183 14.03 1.99 9.85
N GLU A 184 14.28 0.90 10.58
CA GLU A 184 13.30 0.22 11.41
C GLU A 184 12.06 -0.14 10.58
N LEU A 185 10.86 0.06 11.11
CA LEU A 185 9.62 -0.28 10.42
C LEU A 185 9.35 0.74 9.29
N VAL A 186 9.17 0.25 8.07
CA VAL A 186 8.93 1.07 6.88
C VAL A 186 7.70 0.62 6.13
N TYR A 187 7.08 1.55 5.41
CA TYR A 187 6.07 1.25 4.39
C TYR A 187 6.68 1.46 3.01
N GLU A 188 6.46 0.50 2.12
CA GLU A 188 7.02 0.53 0.77
C GLU A 188 5.97 0.12 -0.24
N ILE A 189 5.96 0.81 -1.38
CA ILE A 189 5.16 0.46 -2.54
C ILE A 189 6.05 0.37 -3.77
N ARG A 190 5.67 -0.49 -4.71
CA ARG A 190 6.31 -0.60 -6.02
C ARG A 190 5.27 -0.80 -7.11
N GLU A 191 5.56 -0.22 -8.27
CA GLU A 191 4.86 -0.52 -9.52
C GLU A 191 5.40 -1.81 -10.15
N LYS A 192 4.77 -2.28 -11.23
CA LYS A 192 5.00 -3.59 -11.85
C LYS A 192 6.44 -3.89 -12.30
N GLU A 193 7.24 -2.89 -12.67
CA GLU A 193 8.66 -3.06 -13.04
C GLU A 193 9.59 -2.98 -11.81
N GLY A 194 9.01 -2.72 -10.63
CA GLY A 194 9.72 -2.73 -9.36
C GLY A 194 10.17 -1.37 -8.87
N HIS A 195 10.03 -0.29 -9.65
CA HIS A 195 10.34 1.05 -9.15
C HIS A 195 9.37 1.41 -8.03
N GLY A 196 9.87 2.14 -7.04
CA GLY A 196 9.12 2.29 -5.81
C GLY A 196 9.45 3.50 -5.00
N ILE A 197 8.72 3.59 -3.90
CA ILE A 197 8.84 4.66 -2.93
C ILE A 197 8.74 4.04 -1.54
N ARG A 198 9.59 4.51 -0.63
CA ARG A 198 9.62 4.08 0.76
C ARG A 198 9.38 5.26 1.69
N TRP A 199 8.58 5.02 2.71
CA TRP A 199 8.32 5.93 3.81
C TRP A 199 8.62 5.27 5.15
N SER A 200 8.79 6.10 6.19
CA SER A 200 8.64 5.63 7.57
C SER A 200 7.29 4.91 7.73
N HIS A 201 7.17 3.98 8.67
CA HIS A 201 5.97 3.18 8.90
C HIS A 201 4.62 3.93 8.72
N GLY A 202 4.44 5.09 9.37
CA GLY A 202 3.20 5.87 9.29
C GLY A 202 3.01 6.71 8.01
N GLY A 203 3.91 6.65 7.04
CA GLY A 203 3.83 7.43 5.79
C GLY A 203 4.26 8.89 5.91
N GLU A 204 4.53 9.37 7.12
CA GLU A 204 4.75 10.80 7.41
C GLU A 204 6.11 11.34 6.94
N ASN A 205 7.09 10.47 6.69
CA ASN A 205 8.43 10.85 6.24
C ASN A 205 8.82 10.03 5.01
N LEU A 206 9.10 10.70 3.90
CA LEU A 206 9.69 10.09 2.72
C LEU A 206 11.12 9.65 3.04
N ILE A 207 11.41 8.35 2.89
CA ILE A 207 12.76 7.79 3.03
C ILE A 207 13.50 7.89 1.70
N GLY A 208 12.84 7.56 0.59
CA GLY A 208 13.41 7.73 -0.74
C GLY A 208 12.74 6.92 -1.84
N PHE A 209 13.29 7.08 -3.04
CA PHE A 209 12.90 6.35 -4.25
C PHE A 209 13.72 5.08 -4.41
N LEU A 210 13.14 4.11 -5.09
CA LEU A 210 13.67 2.75 -5.24
C LEU A 210 13.75 2.40 -6.72
N GLU A 211 14.85 1.75 -7.08
CA GLU A 211 15.07 1.10 -8.37
C GLU A 211 14.26 -0.21 -8.47
N GLY A 212 14.16 -0.77 -9.68
CA GLY A 212 13.63 -2.12 -9.89
C GLY A 212 14.31 -3.18 -9.02
N PHE A 213 13.60 -4.26 -8.70
CA PHE A 213 14.20 -5.35 -7.94
C PHE A 213 15.36 -5.98 -8.71
N ILE A 214 16.50 -6.12 -8.05
CA ILE A 214 17.61 -6.93 -8.54
C ILE A 214 17.35 -8.34 -8.04
N ASN A 215 16.99 -9.23 -8.96
CA ASN A 215 16.80 -10.63 -8.66
C ASN A 215 18.11 -11.36 -8.98
N GLU A 216 18.75 -11.89 -7.94
CA GLU A 216 19.88 -12.82 -8.05
C GLU A 216 19.39 -14.27 -8.22
#